data_AF-A0A4Y2ICZ9-F1
#
_entry.id   AF-A0A4Y2ICZ9-F1
#
_cell.length_a   1.000
_cell.length_b   1.000
_cell.length_c   1.000
_cell.angle_alpha   90.00
_cell.angle_beta   90.00
_cell.angle_gamma   90.00
#
_symmetry.space_group_name_H-M   'P 1'
#
loop_
_entity.id
_entity.type
_entity.pdbx_description
1 polymer ?
#
loop_
_entity_poly.entity_id
_entity_poly.type
_entity_poly.pdbx_seq_one_letter_code
_entity_poly.pdbx_strand_id
1 'polypeptide(L)'
;MLLKGVEESSFVHSAFPVFYVYSDIVQPVVVGHVEAPLLRVVRISGKDSDVVRAHYDRPHYVLVIRQSFQTIEIELRLNSGSLVPFERGKVIIVLHFRMRQIL
;
A
#
# COMPACT_ATOMS: atom_id res chain seq x y z
N MET A 1 37.74 -6.33 14.61
CA MET A 1 36.30 -6.61 14.76
C MET A 1 35.63 -5.29 15.12
N LEU A 2 35.25 -4.50 14.12
CA LEU A 2 34.47 -3.27 14.31
C LEU A 2 33.04 -3.60 13.91
N LEU A 3 32.13 -3.58 14.88
CA LEU A 3 30.71 -3.81 14.65
C LEU A 3 30.18 -2.67 13.79
N LYS A 4 29.58 -3.05 12.66
CA LYS A 4 28.87 -2.19 11.71
C LYS A 4 28.02 -1.17 12.48
N GLY A 5 28.25 0.10 12.18
CA GLY A 5 27.28 1.14 12.49
C GLY A 5 25.92 0.69 11.97
N VAL A 6 24.93 0.74 12.86
CA VAL A 6 23.53 0.61 12.50
C VAL A 6 23.28 1.71 11.46
N GLU A 7 23.00 1.32 10.22
CA GLU A 7 22.39 2.23 9.27
C GLU A 7 21.07 2.65 9.88
N GLU A 8 21.03 3.84 10.47
CA GLU A 8 19.78 4.57 10.61
C GLU A 8 19.22 4.68 9.20
N SER A 9 18.26 3.79 8.88
CA SER A 9 17.47 3.89 7.67
C SER A 9 16.65 5.16 7.81
N SER A 10 17.28 6.28 7.46
CA SER A 10 16.63 7.56 7.28
C SER A 10 15.65 7.34 6.14
N PHE A 11 14.42 7.03 6.54
CA PHE A 11 13.26 7.08 5.68
C PHE A 11 13.37 8.41 4.95
N VAL A 12 13.66 8.38 3.65
CA VAL A 12 13.80 9.59 2.85
C VAL A 12 12.51 10.36 3.06
N HIS A 13 12.59 11.46 3.83
CA HIS A 13 11.44 12.26 4.20
C HIS A 13 10.97 12.98 2.95
N SER A 14 10.18 12.27 2.12
CA SER A 14 9.21 12.94 1.27
C SER A 14 8.36 13.82 2.19
N ALA A 15 8.03 15.02 1.74
CA ALA A 15 7.23 15.97 2.51
C ALA A 15 5.88 15.38 2.98
N PHE A 16 5.45 14.25 2.39
CA PHE A 16 4.25 13.51 2.74
C PHE A 16 4.52 11.99 2.68
N PRO A 17 4.77 11.32 3.83
CA PRO A 17 5.01 9.88 3.83
C PRO A 17 3.72 9.15 3.44
N VAL A 18 3.79 8.38 2.36
CA VAL A 18 2.68 7.61 1.81
C VAL A 18 3.11 6.18 1.48
N PHE A 19 2.18 5.24 1.62
CA PHE A 19 2.29 3.90 1.05
C PHE A 19 1.46 3.82 -0.22
N TYR A 20 2.07 3.28 -1.27
CA TYR A 20 1.38 2.82 -2.46
C TYR A 20 1.00 1.36 -2.26
N VAL A 21 -0.30 1.06 -2.30
CA VAL A 21 -0.86 -0.27 -2.11
C VAL A 21 -1.24 -0.83 -3.47
N TYR A 22 -0.53 -1.86 -3.92
CA TYR A 22 -0.81 -2.57 -5.17
C TYR A 22 -1.47 -3.91 -4.88
N SER A 23 -2.24 -4.41 -5.84
CA SER A 23 -2.83 -5.74 -5.75
C SER A 23 -3.02 -6.39 -7.11
N ASP A 24 -2.70 -7.66 -7.21
CA ASP A 24 -2.79 -8.43 -8.47
C ASP A 24 -4.24 -8.66 -8.95
N ILE A 25 -5.26 -8.33 -8.16
CA ILE A 25 -6.68 -8.52 -8.53
C ILE A 25 -7.34 -7.26 -9.13
N VAL A 26 -6.67 -6.10 -9.17
CA VAL A 26 -7.29 -4.85 -9.64
C VAL A 26 -6.84 -4.47 -11.05
N GLN A 27 -7.71 -3.77 -11.78
CA GLN A 27 -7.40 -3.20 -13.09
C GLN A 27 -6.23 -2.20 -12.95
N PRO A 28 -5.20 -2.26 -13.81
CA PRO A 28 -4.18 -1.23 -13.86
C PRO A 28 -4.77 0.16 -14.08
N VAL A 29 -4.22 1.14 -13.38
CA VAL A 29 -4.55 2.57 -13.52
C VAL A 29 -3.28 3.35 -13.81
N VAL A 30 -3.44 4.50 -14.46
CA VAL A 30 -2.31 5.41 -14.72
C VAL A 30 -1.85 6.04 -13.40
N VAL A 31 -0.58 5.87 -13.07
CA VAL A 31 0.10 6.45 -11.91
C VAL A 31 1.35 7.17 -12.41
N GLY A 32 1.25 8.49 -12.58
CA GLY A 32 2.34 9.27 -13.19
C GLY A 32 2.50 8.91 -14.67
N HIS A 33 3.61 8.27 -15.03
CA HIS A 33 3.95 7.87 -16.41
C HIS A 33 3.86 6.36 -16.66
N VAL A 34 3.36 5.59 -15.68
CA VAL A 34 3.22 4.13 -15.79
C VAL A 34 1.78 3.70 -15.54
N GLU A 35 1.38 2.55 -16.10
CA GLU A 35 0.17 1.84 -15.68
C GLU A 35 0.55 0.78 -14.64
N ALA A 36 -0.15 0.79 -13.51
CA ALA A 36 0.12 -0.14 -12.42
C ALA A 36 -1.18 -0.56 -11.71
N PRO A 37 -1.25 -1.78 -11.14
CA PRO A 37 -2.44 -2.28 -10.45
C PRO A 37 -2.56 -1.68 -9.04
N LEU A 38 -2.68 -0.35 -8.97
CA LEU A 38 -2.74 0.44 -7.74
C LEU A 38 -4.14 0.37 -7.15
N LEU A 39 -4.25 -0.19 -5.94
CA LEU A 39 -5.47 -0.20 -5.17
C LEU A 39 -5.72 1.15 -4.47
N ARG A 40 -4.68 1.73 -3.84
CA ARG A 40 -4.78 3.00 -3.11
C ARG A 40 -3.42 3.60 -2.75
N VAL A 41 -3.39 4.92 -2.57
CA VAL A 41 -2.33 5.64 -1.83
C VAL A 41 -2.82 5.94 -0.41
N VAL A 42 -2.10 5.45 0.60
CA VAL A 42 -2.43 5.62 2.02
C VAL A 42 -1.44 6.59 2.65
N ARG A 43 -1.93 7.63 3.30
CA ARG A 43 -1.07 8.54 4.09
C ARG A 43 -0.64 7.84 5.37
N ILE A 44 0.65 7.94 5.65
CA ILE A 44 1.25 7.48 6.90
C ILE A 44 1.34 8.69 7.81
N SER A 45 1.05 8.50 9.08
CA SER A 45 1.09 9.55 10.11
C SER A 45 1.36 8.88 11.44
N GLY A 46 1.97 9.60 12.38
CA GLY A 46 2.34 9.03 13.68
C GLY A 46 3.84 8.79 13.78
N LYS A 47 4.26 8.39 14.97
CA LYS A 47 5.65 8.10 15.34
C LYS A 47 5.84 6.59 15.48
N ASP A 48 7.09 6.18 15.69
CA ASP A 48 7.41 4.79 15.99
C ASP A 48 6.55 4.25 17.15
N SER A 49 6.01 3.05 16.96
CA SER A 49 5.08 2.35 17.86
C SER A 49 3.62 2.86 17.85
N ASP A 50 3.29 3.90 17.10
CA ASP A 50 1.89 4.30 16.94
C ASP A 50 1.12 3.29 16.09
N VAL A 51 -0.11 3.00 16.51
CA VAL A 51 -1.07 2.27 15.66
C VAL A 51 -1.70 3.28 14.70
N VAL A 52 -1.22 3.28 13.47
CA VAL A 52 -1.74 4.15 12.42
C VAL A 52 -2.92 3.48 11.74
N ARG A 53 -4.09 4.13 11.79
CA ARG A 53 -5.31 3.64 11.11
C ARG A 53 -5.78 4.64 10.06
N ALA A 54 -5.74 4.24 8.80
CA ALA A 54 -6.44 4.93 7.72
C ALA A 54 -7.85 4.33 7.58
N HIS A 55 -8.87 5.12 7.89
CA HIS A 55 -10.27 4.75 7.66
C HIS A 55 -10.89 5.66 6.59
N TYR A 56 -11.76 5.09 5.75
CA TYR A 56 -12.39 5.80 4.65
C TYR A 56 -13.89 5.49 4.62
N ASP A 57 -14.72 6.45 5.03
CA ASP A 57 -16.18 6.30 5.06
C ASP A 57 -16.79 6.05 3.67
N ARG A 58 -16.12 6.56 2.63
CA ARG A 58 -16.46 6.35 1.22
C ARG A 58 -15.30 5.65 0.51
N PRO A 59 -15.29 4.31 0.45
CA PRO A 59 -14.28 3.57 -0.27
C PRO A 59 -14.27 3.93 -1.75
N HIS A 60 -13.07 4.16 -2.30
CA HIS A 60 -12.86 4.24 -3.74
C HIS A 60 -12.81 2.81 -4.27
N TYR A 61 -13.77 2.45 -5.11
CA TYR A 61 -13.80 1.14 -5.75
C TYR A 61 -13.04 1.19 -7.07
N VAL A 62 -12.20 0.19 -7.28
CA VAL A 62 -11.54 -0.10 -8.55
C VAL A 62 -12.09 -1.42 -9.10
N LEU A 63 -11.99 -1.61 -10.41
CA LEU A 63 -12.47 -2.83 -11.04
C LEU A 63 -11.59 -4.02 -10.64
N VAL A 64 -12.23 -5.15 -10.36
CA VAL A 64 -11.56 -6.44 -10.13
C VAL A 64 -11.45 -7.16 -11.47
N ILE A 65 -10.24 -7.59 -11.85
CA ILE A 65 -9.98 -8.19 -13.17
C ILE A 65 -10.22 -9.70 -13.22
N ARG A 66 -10.36 -10.36 -12.05
CA ARG A 66 -10.57 -11.80 -11.93
C ARG A 66 -11.83 -12.10 -11.11
N GLN A 67 -12.68 -12.98 -11.62
CA GLN A 67 -13.91 -13.39 -10.93
C GLN A 67 -13.70 -14.60 -9.99
N SER A 68 -12.58 -15.30 -10.13
CA SER A 68 -12.20 -16.43 -9.29
C SER A 68 -10.70 -16.36 -8.99
N PHE A 69 -10.33 -16.47 -7.72
CA PHE A 69 -8.96 -16.47 -7.23
C PHE A 69 -8.91 -17.15 -5.87
N GLN A 70 -7.79 -17.79 -5.56
CA GLN A 70 -7.53 -18.40 -4.24
C GLN A 70 -6.58 -17.56 -3.39
N THR A 71 -5.78 -16.73 -4.04
CA THR A 71 -4.79 -15.85 -3.41
C THR A 71 -4.99 -14.42 -3.89
N ILE A 72 -4.69 -13.48 -3.00
CA ILE A 72 -4.59 -12.06 -3.32
C ILE A 72 -3.21 -11.63 -2.87
N GLU A 73 -2.43 -11.08 -3.78
CA GLU A 73 -1.16 -10.46 -3.45
C GLU A 73 -1.39 -8.98 -3.13
N ILE A 74 -0.76 -8.51 -2.05
CA ILE A 74 -0.73 -7.10 -1.68
C ILE A 74 0.72 -6.68 -1.54
N GLU A 75 1.09 -5.66 -2.30
CA GLU A 75 2.43 -5.08 -2.26
C GLU A 75 2.35 -3.64 -1.76
N LEU A 76 3.22 -3.32 -0.80
CA LEU A 76 3.33 -1.99 -0.21
C LEU A 76 4.65 -1.39 -0.63
N ARG A 77 4.60 -0.24 -1.29
CA ARG A 77 5.80 0.51 -1.71
C ARG A 77 5.84 1.92 -1.12
N LEU A 78 7.06 2.39 -0.93
CA LEU A 78 7.37 3.78 -0.63
C LEU A 78 7.21 4.65 -1.89
N ASN A 79 7.27 5.97 -1.72
CA ASN A 79 7.31 6.92 -2.83
C ASN A 79 8.53 6.73 -3.76
N SER A 80 9.61 6.12 -3.26
CA SER A 80 10.77 5.73 -4.08
C SER A 80 10.46 4.56 -5.02
N GLY A 81 9.32 3.90 -4.85
CA GLY A 81 9.01 2.63 -5.51
C GLY A 81 9.68 1.42 -4.86
N SER A 82 10.45 1.57 -3.78
CA SER A 82 11.00 0.42 -3.03
C SER A 82 9.90 -0.25 -2.19
N LEU A 83 10.05 -1.54 -1.90
CA LEU A 83 9.19 -2.22 -0.92
C LEU A 83 9.29 -1.54 0.44
N VAL A 84 8.19 -1.49 1.18
CA VAL A 84 8.20 -1.01 2.56
C VAL A 84 9.03 -1.97 3.41
N PRO A 85 10.07 -1.49 4.12
CA PRO A 85 10.94 -2.33 4.93
C PRO A 85 10.27 -2.64 6.27
N PHE A 86 9.34 -3.60 6.29
CA PHE A 86 8.74 -4.05 7.54
C PHE A 86 9.76 -4.79 8.40
N GLU A 87 10.39 -4.07 9.33
CA GLU A 87 11.26 -4.71 10.33
C GLU A 87 10.44 -5.33 11.47
N ARG A 88 9.36 -4.65 11.88
CA ARG A 88 8.51 -5.00 13.03
C ARG A 88 7.08 -4.50 12.80
N GLY A 89 6.15 -5.00 13.62
CA GLY A 89 4.75 -4.57 13.62
C GLY A 89 3.83 -5.47 12.80
N LYS A 90 2.55 -5.13 12.78
CA LYS A 90 1.49 -5.87 12.09
C LYS A 90 0.78 -4.94 11.12
N VAL A 91 0.62 -5.38 9.88
CA VAL A 91 -0.23 -4.72 8.89
C VAL A 91 -1.56 -5.44 8.81
N ILE A 92 -2.66 -4.69 8.85
CA ILE A 92 -4.01 -5.21 8.67
C ILE A 92 -4.63 -4.49 7.49
N ILE A 93 -5.08 -5.25 6.49
CA ILE A 93 -5.75 -4.72 5.31
C ILE A 93 -7.14 -5.35 5.26
N VAL A 94 -8.15 -4.49 5.09
CA VAL A 94 -9.54 -4.89 4.91
C VAL A 94 -9.93 -4.55 3.48
N LEU A 95 -10.24 -5.57 2.68
CA LEU A 95 -10.74 -5.42 1.32
C LEU A 95 -12.27 -5.49 1.33
N HIS A 96 -12.92 -4.56 0.63
CA HIS A 96 -14.36 -4.56 0.47
C HIS A 96 -14.73 -4.82 -0.99
N PHE A 97 -15.38 -5.96 -1.24
CA PHE A 97 -15.85 -6.35 -2.57
C PHE A 97 -17.32 -6.00 -2.72
N ARG A 98 -17.66 -5.29 -3.80
CA ARG A 98 -19.03 -4.95 -4.14
C ARG A 98 -19.33 -5.38 -5.57
N MET A 99 -20.36 -6.20 -5.74
CA MET A 99 -20.84 -6.55 -7.07
C MET A 99 -21.40 -5.30 -7.75
N ARG A 100 -20.89 -4.99 -8.94
CA ARG A 100 -21.39 -3.87 -9.74
C ARG A 100 -22.72 -4.29 -10.33
N GLN A 101 -23.81 -3.68 -9.88
CA GLN A 101 -25.08 -3.82 -10.57
C GLN A 101 -25.01 -2.97 -11.84
N ILE A 102 -25.07 -3.63 -12.98
CA ILE A 102 -25.31 -2.97 -14.26
C ILE A 102 -26.83 -2.92 -14.38
N LEU A 103 -27.40 -1.72 -14.22
CA LEU A 103 -28.78 -1.41 -14.58
C LEU A 103 -28.86 -1.08 -16.06
#